data_AF-A0A9Q1HHS7-F1
#
_entry.id   AF-A0A9Q1HHS7-F1
#
_cell.length_a   1.000
_cell.length_b   1.000
_cell.length_c   1.000
_cell.angle_alpha   90.00
_cell.angle_beta   90.00
_cell.angle_gamma   90.00
#
_symmetry.space_group_name_H-M   'P 1'
#
loop_
_entity.id
_entity.type
_entity.pdbx_description
1 polymer ?
#
loop_
_entity_poly.entity_id
_entity_poly.type
_entity_poly.pdbx_seq_one_letter_code
_entity_poly.pdbx_strand_id
1 'polypeptide(L)'
;METFHKSVMQSESKPDEGCIDTVPLVCYVVVPSLPRNVSVEWHVVASRTGKSKHCNGRKVNCGDVYIDWKSSWDEAARNGMVLFNVEMKNPVLTLSLSSLFVNLFKELKTSLYQFSCSMKSVLCLRLFYLHRLVDLQNNSKAFSDCLRKECSDDDQPVIVCIPIEALQPGCVLSLCAYIQDLIQEENDP
;
A
#
# COMPACT_ATOMS: atom_id res chain seq x y z
N MET A 1 -21.79 58.30 16.63
CA MET A 1 -21.35 58.16 18.02
C MET A 1 -21.35 56.68 18.36
N GLU A 2 -20.18 56.19 18.75
CA GLU A 2 -19.90 54.93 19.46
C GLU A 2 -20.12 53.59 18.74
N THR A 3 -19.06 53.23 18.01
CA THR A 3 -18.54 51.88 17.83
C THR A 3 -18.43 51.10 19.15
N PHE A 4 -19.09 49.95 19.24
CA PHE A 4 -18.73 48.90 20.19
C PHE A 4 -17.92 47.81 19.49
N HIS A 5 -16.59 47.94 19.59
CA HIS A 5 -15.66 46.84 19.38
C HIS A 5 -15.81 45.84 20.54
N LYS A 6 -16.34 44.65 20.27
CA LYS A 6 -16.00 43.46 21.05
C LYS A 6 -15.13 42.55 20.21
N SER A 7 -13.83 42.65 20.47
CA SER A 7 -12.83 41.64 20.14
C SER A 7 -13.25 40.33 20.81
N VAL A 8 -13.87 39.44 20.03
CA VAL A 8 -13.92 38.02 20.39
C VAL A 8 -12.61 37.47 19.86
N MET A 9 -11.66 37.26 20.77
CA MET A 9 -10.53 36.40 20.50
C MET A 9 -11.08 35.04 20.05
N GLN A 10 -11.05 34.81 18.74
CA GLN A 10 -11.10 33.48 18.19
C GLN A 10 -9.81 32.81 18.65
N SER A 11 -9.91 32.11 19.78
CA SER A 11 -8.96 31.06 20.10
C SER A 11 -8.93 30.15 18.89
N GLU A 12 -7.78 30.11 18.21
CA GLU A 12 -7.45 29.06 17.25
C GLU A 12 -7.58 27.73 18.00
N SER A 13 -8.77 27.13 17.93
CA SER A 13 -8.92 25.72 18.19
C SER A 13 -8.10 25.04 17.10
N LYS A 14 -6.93 24.54 17.49
CA LYS A 14 -6.18 23.53 16.75
C LYS A 14 -7.20 22.55 16.16
N PRO A 15 -7.10 22.16 14.87
CA PRO A 15 -7.84 20.99 14.45
C PRO A 15 -7.39 19.87 15.38
N ASP A 16 -8.33 19.35 16.17
CA ASP A 16 -8.13 18.08 16.86
C ASP A 16 -7.59 17.11 15.79
N GLU A 17 -6.37 16.61 15.99
CA GLU A 17 -5.77 15.51 15.23
C GLU A 17 -6.49 14.19 15.56
N GLY A 18 -7.82 14.24 15.63
CA GLY A 18 -8.71 13.12 15.85
C GLY A 18 -9.01 12.47 14.52
N CYS A 19 -8.21 11.47 14.16
CA CYS A 19 -8.59 10.29 13.37
C CYS A 19 -9.94 10.40 12.64
N ILE A 20 -9.94 10.92 11.41
CA ILE A 20 -11.10 10.87 10.50
C ILE A 20 -10.70 10.10 9.25
N ASP A 21 -10.89 8.78 9.31
CA ASP A 21 -11.53 7.97 8.27
C ASP A 21 -11.21 6.49 8.53
N THR A 22 -12.12 5.80 9.22
CA THR A 22 -12.20 4.33 9.30
C THR A 22 -12.65 3.72 7.98
N VAL A 23 -12.11 4.19 6.86
CA VAL A 23 -12.41 3.62 5.54
C VAL A 23 -11.60 2.33 5.42
N PRO A 24 -12.26 1.16 5.21
CA PRO A 24 -11.54 -0.08 5.03
C PRO A 24 -10.61 0.04 3.82
N LEU A 25 -9.39 -0.50 3.96
CA LEU A 25 -8.48 -0.63 2.84
C LEU A 25 -9.00 -1.74 1.92
N VAL A 26 -9.68 -1.32 0.85
CA VAL A 26 -10.25 -2.25 -0.13
C VAL A 26 -9.51 -2.09 -1.46
N CYS A 27 -8.90 -3.18 -1.92
CA CYS A 27 -8.41 -3.31 -3.28
C CYS A 27 -9.50 -3.97 -4.14
N TYR A 28 -10.05 -3.23 -5.09
CA TYR A 28 -11.04 -3.76 -6.04
C TYR A 28 -10.33 -4.30 -7.27
N VAL A 29 -10.53 -5.59 -7.57
CA VAL A 29 -9.95 -6.26 -8.72
C VAL A 29 -11.02 -7.04 -9.48
N VAL A 30 -10.96 -7.00 -10.81
CA VAL A 30 -11.85 -7.78 -11.68
C VAL A 30 -11.02 -8.79 -12.46
N VAL A 31 -11.35 -10.07 -12.29
CA VAL A 31 -10.74 -11.19 -13.03
C VAL A 31 -11.64 -11.62 -14.20
N PRO A 32 -11.08 -12.03 -15.35
CA PRO A 32 -11.86 -12.28 -16.57
C PRO A 32 -12.85 -13.43 -16.42
N SER A 33 -12.40 -14.48 -15.76
CA SER A 33 -13.23 -15.62 -15.35
C SER A 33 -12.51 -16.30 -14.20
N LEU A 34 -13.29 -16.84 -13.25
CA LEU A 34 -12.76 -17.78 -12.27
C LEU A 34 -12.73 -19.15 -12.95
N PRO A 35 -11.55 -19.80 -13.11
CA PRO A 35 -11.50 -21.17 -13.63
C PRO A 35 -12.41 -22.10 -12.83
N ARG A 36 -12.92 -23.17 -13.44
CA ARG A 36 -13.71 -24.16 -12.68
C ARG A 36 -12.85 -24.69 -11.52
N ASN A 37 -13.44 -24.73 -10.32
CA ASN A 37 -12.83 -25.20 -9.06
C ASN A 37 -11.76 -24.28 -8.44
N VAL A 38 -11.75 -22.98 -8.73
CA VAL A 38 -10.92 -22.04 -7.95
C VAL A 38 -11.60 -21.61 -6.66
N SER A 39 -10.79 -21.37 -5.64
CA SER A 39 -11.23 -20.79 -4.37
C SER A 39 -10.95 -19.29 -4.37
N VAL A 40 -11.90 -18.49 -3.88
CA VAL A 40 -11.69 -17.07 -3.60
C VAL A 40 -11.19 -16.95 -2.17
N GLU A 41 -9.99 -16.41 -2.00
CA GLU A 41 -9.42 -16.14 -0.69
C GLU A 41 -9.63 -14.65 -0.35
N TRP A 42 -10.31 -14.39 0.76
CA TRP A 42 -10.48 -13.04 1.31
C TRP A 42 -9.59 -12.90 2.53
N HIS A 43 -8.70 -11.92 2.52
CA HIS A 43 -7.92 -11.53 3.69
C HIS A 43 -8.57 -10.33 4.34
N VAL A 44 -9.26 -10.57 5.45
CA VAL A 44 -9.91 -9.53 6.25
C VAL A 44 -9.12 -9.35 7.52
N VAL A 45 -8.50 -8.19 7.67
CA VAL A 45 -7.88 -7.78 8.94
C VAL A 45 -8.89 -6.91 9.68
N ALA A 46 -9.50 -7.46 10.72
CA ALA A 46 -10.45 -6.75 11.57
C ALA A 46 -9.75 -6.29 12.85
N SER A 47 -9.63 -4.97 13.05
CA SER A 47 -9.10 -4.42 14.29
C SER A 47 -10.18 -4.37 15.36
N ARG A 48 -9.88 -4.90 16.54
CA ARG A 48 -10.84 -5.01 17.65
C ARG A 48 -10.94 -3.74 18.48
N THR A 49 -9.92 -2.88 18.41
CA THR A 49 -9.75 -1.77 19.37
C THR A 49 -10.00 -0.40 18.75
N GLY A 50 -10.25 -0.28 17.44
CA GLY A 50 -10.37 1.00 16.76
C GLY A 50 -9.08 1.85 16.82
N LYS A 51 -7.99 1.29 17.37
CA LYS A 51 -6.66 1.92 17.48
C LYS A 51 -5.78 1.53 16.31
N SER A 52 -6.34 1.50 15.11
CA SER A 52 -5.57 1.30 13.89
C SER A 52 -4.98 2.63 13.44
N LYS A 53 -3.67 2.65 13.22
CA LYS A 53 -3.01 3.78 12.58
C LYS A 53 -3.29 3.70 11.09
N HIS A 54 -4.05 4.65 10.58
CA HIS A 54 -4.28 4.82 9.15
C HIS A 54 -3.38 5.95 8.64
N CYS A 55 -2.54 5.63 7.67
CA CYS A 55 -1.72 6.63 6.99
C CYS A 55 -2.09 6.62 5.51
N ASN A 56 -2.35 7.82 4.97
CA ASN A 56 -2.53 8.05 3.54
C ASN A 56 -1.38 8.94 3.07
N GLY A 57 -0.62 8.49 2.07
CA GLY A 57 0.40 9.30 1.42
C GLY A 57 -0.09 9.77 0.07
N ARG A 58 0.15 11.05 -0.25
CA ARG A 58 -0.31 11.64 -1.52
C ARG A 58 0.72 11.48 -2.63
N LYS A 59 0.27 10.89 -3.75
CA LYS A 59 0.74 11.03 -5.14
C LYS A 59 2.23 11.39 -5.34
N VAL A 60 3.11 10.40 -5.28
CA VAL A 60 4.52 10.56 -5.69
C VAL A 60 4.61 10.52 -7.21
N ASN A 61 5.21 11.55 -7.80
CA ASN A 61 5.45 11.62 -9.24
C ASN A 61 6.74 10.88 -9.61
N CYS A 62 6.61 9.77 -10.31
CA CYS A 62 7.72 8.93 -10.76
C CYS A 62 7.79 8.91 -12.28
N GLY A 63 8.03 10.07 -12.90
CA GLY A 63 8.05 10.21 -14.35
C GLY A 63 6.64 10.19 -14.94
N ASP A 64 6.30 9.14 -15.69
CA ASP A 64 5.02 9.02 -16.40
C ASP A 64 3.88 8.45 -15.54
N VAL A 65 4.19 8.10 -14.30
CA VAL A 65 3.22 7.53 -13.35
C VAL A 65 3.14 8.33 -12.07
N TYR A 66 2.02 8.10 -11.40
CA TYR A 66 1.75 8.56 -10.07
C TYR A 66 1.48 7.38 -9.15
N ILE A 67 2.08 7.40 -7.97
CA ILE A 67 1.90 6.38 -6.94
C ILE A 67 1.10 7.00 -5.79
N ASP A 68 -0.12 6.54 -5.60
CA ASP A 68 -0.92 6.82 -4.40
C ASP A 68 -0.77 5.64 -3.44
N TRP A 69 -0.72 5.90 -2.13
CA TRP A 69 -0.65 4.81 -1.17
C TRP A 69 -1.47 5.05 0.08
N LYS A 70 -2.00 3.95 0.60
CA LYS A 70 -2.75 3.90 1.84
C LYS A 70 -2.25 2.74 2.67
N SER A 71 -2.32 2.89 3.98
CA SER A 71 -1.83 1.87 4.90
C SER A 71 -2.64 1.85 6.18
N SER A 72 -2.66 0.68 6.80
CA SER A 72 -3.31 0.45 8.08
C SER A 72 -2.43 -0.47 8.90
N TRP A 73 -2.26 -0.11 10.16
CA TRP A 73 -1.48 -0.87 11.12
C TRP A 73 -2.27 -1.00 12.42
N ASP A 74 -2.45 -2.22 12.90
CA ASP A 74 -2.96 -2.53 14.22
C ASP A 74 -1.78 -2.79 15.15
N GLU A 75 -1.53 -1.85 16.06
CA GLU A 75 -0.41 -1.94 17.01
C GLU A 75 -0.57 -3.07 18.01
N ALA A 76 -1.81 -3.39 18.41
CA ALA A 76 -2.07 -4.45 19.38
C ALA A 76 -1.91 -5.84 18.76
N ALA A 77 -2.37 -6.01 17.51
CA ALA A 77 -2.23 -7.27 16.77
C ALA A 77 -0.87 -7.39 16.03
N ARG A 78 -0.08 -6.31 16.02
CA ARG A 78 1.21 -6.19 15.32
C ARG A 78 1.15 -6.62 13.86
N ASN A 79 0.08 -6.22 13.19
CA ASN A 79 -0.14 -6.54 11.80
C ASN A 79 -0.74 -5.36 11.05
N GLY A 80 -0.67 -5.42 9.72
CA GLY A 80 -1.18 -4.37 8.90
C GLY A 80 -1.05 -4.66 7.41
N MET A 81 -1.33 -3.62 6.64
CA MET A 81 -1.15 -3.65 5.20
C MET A 81 -0.81 -2.28 4.64
N VAL A 82 -0.13 -2.30 3.50
CA VAL A 82 0.08 -1.13 2.65
C VAL A 82 -0.44 -1.45 1.25
N LEU A 83 -1.22 -0.54 0.68
CA LEU A 83 -1.74 -0.62 -0.67
C LEU A 83 -1.19 0.56 -1.47
N PHE A 84 -0.47 0.25 -2.55
CA PHE A 84 -0.03 1.19 -3.56
C PHE A 84 -0.92 1.05 -4.79
N ASN A 85 -1.38 2.18 -5.32
CA ASN A 85 -2.07 2.29 -6.59
C ASN A 85 -1.23 3.12 -7.54
N VAL A 86 -0.96 2.58 -8.73
CA VAL A 86 -0.16 3.23 -9.75
C VAL A 86 -1.06 3.66 -10.90
N GLU A 87 -1.14 4.97 -11.08
CA GLU A 87 -1.86 5.62 -12.17
C GLU A 87 -0.89 6.05 -13.27
N MET A 88 -1.26 5.84 -14.53
CA MET A 88 -0.50 6.38 -15.66
C MET A 88 -1.05 7.74 -16.09
N LYS A 89 -0.16 8.72 -16.29
CA LYS A 89 -0.52 10.05 -16.82
C LYS A 89 -1.00 9.98 -18.26
N ASN A 90 -0.33 9.16 -19.06
CA ASN A 90 -0.59 9.03 -20.48
C ASN A 90 -0.58 7.54 -20.85
N PRO A 91 -1.73 6.94 -21.20
CA PRO A 91 -1.84 5.51 -21.49
C PRO A 91 -1.13 5.09 -22.79
N VAL A 92 -0.60 6.04 -23.57
CA VAL A 92 0.11 5.78 -24.84
C VAL A 92 1.61 5.50 -24.63
N LEU A 93 2.18 5.85 -23.46
CA LEU A 93 3.60 5.65 -23.19
C LEU A 93 3.90 4.26 -22.63
N THR A 94 5.05 3.71 -22.98
CA THR A 94 5.55 2.45 -22.41
C THR A 94 6.07 2.66 -20.98
N LEU A 95 5.57 1.85 -20.06
CA LEU A 95 5.96 1.90 -18.64
C LEU A 95 7.26 1.13 -18.40
N SER A 96 8.30 1.82 -17.93
CA SER A 96 9.52 1.14 -17.43
C SER A 96 9.26 0.50 -16.07
N LEU A 97 8.99 -0.81 -16.06
CA LEU A 97 8.64 -1.56 -14.85
C LEU A 97 9.78 -1.61 -13.82
N SER A 98 11.04 -1.72 -14.26
CA SER A 98 12.19 -1.73 -13.35
C SER A 98 12.28 -0.44 -12.53
N SER A 99 12.17 0.72 -13.19
CA SER A 99 12.21 2.02 -12.49
C SER A 99 10.99 2.21 -11.59
N LEU A 100 9.82 1.72 -12.01
CA LEU A 100 8.61 1.73 -11.18
C LEU A 100 8.81 0.90 -9.90
N PHE A 101 9.31 -0.34 -10.00
CA PHE A 101 9.47 -1.21 -8.85
C PHE A 101 10.48 -0.66 -7.84
N VAL A 102 11.59 -0.07 -8.29
CA VAL A 102 12.52 0.63 -7.40
C VAL A 102 11.82 1.73 -6.59
N ASN A 103 10.99 2.55 -7.25
CA ASN A 103 10.23 3.60 -6.57
C ASN A 103 9.18 3.02 -5.61
N LEU A 104 8.44 1.98 -6.02
CA LEU A 104 7.47 1.30 -5.16
C LEU A 104 8.11 0.72 -3.90
N PHE A 105 9.27 0.05 -4.02
CA PHE A 105 9.96 -0.51 -2.85
C PHE A 105 10.55 0.58 -1.95
N LYS A 106 10.97 1.71 -2.51
CA LYS A 106 11.37 2.89 -1.72
C LYS A 106 10.20 3.44 -0.89
N GLU A 107 9.03 3.58 -1.50
CA GLU A 107 7.84 4.03 -0.79
C GLU A 107 7.37 2.99 0.24
N LEU A 108 7.41 1.69 -0.08
CA LEU A 108 7.12 0.62 0.87
C LEU A 108 8.03 0.68 2.11
N LYS A 109 9.34 0.84 1.93
CA LYS A 109 10.28 1.01 3.05
C LYS A 109 9.95 2.23 3.91
N THR A 110 9.55 3.33 3.27
CA THR A 110 9.09 4.54 3.98
C THR A 110 7.83 4.26 4.80
N SER A 111 6.85 3.56 4.24
CA SER A 111 5.63 3.16 4.96
C SER A 111 5.94 2.21 6.11
N LEU A 112 6.83 1.23 5.92
CA LEU A 112 7.24 0.30 6.98
C LEU A 112 7.92 1.03 8.14
N TYR A 113 8.79 2.01 7.85
CA TYR A 113 9.45 2.82 8.87
C TYR A 113 8.44 3.60 9.74
N GLN A 114 7.30 4.04 9.18
CA GLN A 114 6.24 4.71 9.95
C GLN A 114 5.54 3.80 10.97
N PHE A 115 5.69 2.48 10.81
CA PHE A 115 5.20 1.44 11.72
C PHE A 115 6.31 0.80 12.54
N SER A 116 7.53 1.37 12.51
CA SER A 116 8.71 0.76 13.14
C SER A 116 9.00 -0.67 12.64
N CYS A 117 8.55 -0.99 11.42
CA CYS A 117 8.73 -2.28 10.77
C CYS A 117 9.87 -2.22 9.76
N SER A 118 10.33 -3.40 9.31
CA SER A 118 11.30 -3.54 8.24
C SER A 118 10.76 -4.41 7.11
N MET A 119 11.53 -4.59 6.03
CA MET A 119 11.16 -5.52 4.96
C MET A 119 10.97 -6.97 5.45
N LYS A 120 11.65 -7.37 6.54
CA LYS A 120 11.46 -8.68 7.17
C LYS A 120 10.05 -8.89 7.74
N SER A 121 9.37 -7.80 8.09
CA SER A 121 8.00 -7.83 8.60
C SER A 121 6.99 -8.00 7.46
N VAL A 122 7.39 -7.94 6.19
CA VAL A 122 6.50 -8.15 5.05
C VAL A 122 6.33 -9.65 4.82
N LEU A 123 5.11 -10.15 4.97
CA LEU A 123 4.79 -11.56 4.74
C LEU A 123 4.61 -11.86 3.26
N CYS A 124 3.89 -10.98 2.58
CA CYS A 124 3.45 -11.21 1.21
C CYS A 124 3.29 -9.89 0.44
N LEU A 125 3.71 -9.92 -0.82
CA LEU A 125 3.49 -8.89 -1.83
C LEU A 125 2.55 -9.45 -2.90
N ARG A 126 1.36 -8.85 -3.04
CA ARG A 126 0.41 -9.16 -4.12
C ARG A 126 0.39 -8.03 -5.13
N LEU A 127 0.82 -8.33 -6.35
CA LEU A 127 0.90 -7.39 -7.47
C LEU A 127 -0.23 -7.65 -8.45
N PHE A 128 -1.21 -6.76 -8.51
CA PHE A 128 -2.31 -6.81 -9.46
C PHE A 128 -2.00 -5.89 -10.64
N TYR A 129 -2.19 -6.38 -11.87
CA TYR A 129 -1.83 -5.60 -13.06
C TYR A 129 -2.77 -5.86 -14.25
N LEU A 130 -3.01 -4.81 -15.04
CA LEU A 130 -3.73 -4.91 -16.30
C LEU A 130 -2.85 -5.59 -17.34
N HIS A 131 -3.05 -6.89 -17.57
CA HIS A 131 -2.21 -7.70 -18.45
C HIS A 131 -2.12 -7.18 -19.90
N ARG A 132 -3.09 -6.38 -20.34
CA ARG A 132 -3.08 -5.71 -21.65
C ARG A 132 -2.14 -4.52 -21.74
N LEU A 133 -1.78 -3.93 -20.60
CA LEU A 133 -0.95 -2.73 -20.49
C LEU A 133 0.42 -3.02 -19.87
N VAL A 134 0.50 -4.08 -19.06
CA VAL A 134 1.70 -4.48 -18.33
C VAL A 134 2.05 -5.92 -18.69
N ASP A 135 3.15 -6.08 -19.42
CA ASP A 135 3.73 -7.40 -19.70
C ASP A 135 4.63 -7.84 -18.55
N LEU A 136 4.01 -8.45 -17.54
CA LEU A 136 4.70 -9.01 -16.38
C LEU A 136 5.19 -10.44 -16.60
N GLN A 137 4.75 -11.13 -17.66
CA GLN A 137 5.28 -12.45 -17.99
C GLN A 137 6.78 -12.36 -18.33
N ASN A 138 7.16 -11.35 -19.11
CA ASN A 138 8.56 -11.09 -19.45
C ASN A 138 9.32 -10.29 -18.39
N ASN A 139 8.63 -9.66 -17.43
CA ASN A 139 9.22 -8.75 -16.44
C ASN A 139 9.07 -9.19 -14.97
N SER A 140 8.56 -10.39 -14.71
CA SER A 140 8.54 -11.00 -13.37
C SER A 140 9.94 -11.03 -12.76
N LYS A 141 10.95 -11.28 -13.59
CA LYS A 141 12.37 -11.17 -13.23
C LYS A 141 12.76 -9.77 -12.74
N ALA A 142 12.27 -8.70 -13.36
CA ALA A 142 12.59 -7.33 -12.93
C ALA A 142 12.04 -6.99 -11.54
N PHE A 143 10.85 -7.52 -11.20
CA PHE A 143 10.28 -7.39 -9.85
C PHE A 143 11.13 -8.14 -8.82
N SER A 144 11.41 -9.43 -9.07
CA SER A 144 12.24 -10.25 -8.19
C SER A 144 13.67 -9.74 -8.06
N ASP A 145 14.27 -9.25 -9.15
CA ASP A 145 15.62 -8.66 -9.14
C ASP A 145 15.68 -7.35 -8.35
N CYS A 146 14.62 -6.54 -8.39
CA CYS A 146 14.52 -5.36 -7.52
C CYS A 146 14.39 -5.77 -6.06
N LEU A 147 13.50 -6.73 -5.75
CA LEU A 147 13.31 -7.18 -4.36
C LEU A 147 14.59 -7.79 -3.78
N ARG A 148 15.32 -8.59 -4.56
CA ARG A 148 16.63 -9.18 -4.16
C ARG A 148 17.68 -8.15 -3.79
N LYS A 149 17.63 -6.94 -4.35
CA LYS A 149 18.53 -5.86 -3.95
C LYS A 149 18.14 -5.23 -2.61
N GLU A 150 16.89 -5.41 -2.22
CA GLU A 150 16.28 -4.77 -1.05
C GLU A 150 16.14 -5.71 0.15
N CYS A 151 16.24 -7.03 -0.06
CA CYS A 151 16.11 -8.07 0.95
C CYS A 151 17.18 -9.14 0.77
N SER A 152 17.71 -9.68 1.87
CA SER A 152 18.46 -10.94 1.90
C SER A 152 17.60 -12.09 1.38
N ASP A 153 18.23 -13.10 0.77
CA ASP A 153 17.51 -14.26 0.21
C ASP A 153 16.65 -14.99 1.26
N ASP A 154 17.08 -15.04 2.51
CA ASP A 154 16.36 -15.71 3.61
C ASP A 154 15.15 -14.91 4.16
N ASP A 155 15.02 -13.63 3.80
CA ASP A 155 13.98 -12.73 4.33
C ASP A 155 13.02 -12.22 3.23
N GLN A 156 12.94 -12.91 2.09
CA GLN A 156 12.10 -12.44 0.99
C GLN A 156 10.61 -12.73 1.24
N PRO A 157 9.72 -11.71 1.13
CA PRO A 157 8.29 -11.93 1.18
C PRO A 157 7.82 -12.83 0.05
N VAL A 158 6.72 -13.56 0.28
CA VAL A 158 6.05 -14.31 -0.78
C VAL A 158 5.50 -13.34 -1.82
N ILE A 159 5.87 -13.50 -3.09
CA ILE A 159 5.40 -12.66 -4.19
C ILE A 159 4.33 -13.38 -4.99
N VAL A 160 3.20 -12.71 -5.22
CA VAL A 160 2.13 -13.21 -6.10
C VAL A 160 1.79 -12.14 -7.13
N CYS A 161 1.99 -12.44 -8.41
CA CYS A 161 1.61 -11.56 -9.52
C CYS A 161 0.30 -12.05 -10.14
N ILE A 162 -0.73 -11.20 -10.15
CA ILE A 162 -2.09 -11.55 -10.51
C ILE A 162 -2.53 -10.68 -11.71
N PRO A 163 -2.61 -11.25 -12.93
CA PRO A 163 -3.16 -10.54 -14.08
C PRO A 163 -4.67 -10.35 -13.88
N ILE A 164 -5.17 -9.16 -14.22
CA ILE A 164 -6.57 -8.78 -14.07
C ILE A 164 -7.07 -8.02 -15.30
N GLU A 165 -8.40 -7.92 -15.45
CA GLU A 165 -9.05 -7.19 -16.54
C GLU A 165 -9.24 -5.71 -16.22
N ALA A 166 -9.51 -5.40 -14.95
CA ALA A 166 -9.75 -4.04 -14.51
C ALA A 166 -9.30 -3.80 -13.06
N LEU A 167 -8.79 -2.59 -12.83
CA LEU A 167 -8.49 -1.98 -11.54
C LEU A 167 -9.44 -0.79 -11.30
N GLN A 168 -9.24 -0.09 -10.19
CA GLN A 168 -9.80 1.25 -10.01
C GLN A 168 -9.51 2.14 -11.24
N PRO A 169 -10.46 3.02 -11.64
CA PRO A 169 -10.30 3.85 -12.83
C PRO A 169 -8.96 4.62 -12.84
N GLY A 170 -8.23 4.53 -13.95
CA GLY A 170 -6.92 5.17 -14.13
C GLY A 170 -5.72 4.40 -13.57
N CYS A 171 -5.95 3.39 -12.71
CA CYS A 171 -4.89 2.54 -12.19
C CYS A 171 -4.50 1.46 -13.22
N VAL A 172 -3.21 1.26 -13.40
CA VAL A 172 -2.65 0.21 -14.28
C VAL A 172 -2.02 -0.94 -13.50
N LEU A 173 -1.65 -0.67 -12.23
CA LEU A 173 -1.00 -1.60 -11.33
C LEU A 173 -1.34 -1.25 -9.88
N SER A 174 -1.60 -2.26 -9.06
CA SER A 174 -1.75 -2.11 -7.61
C SER A 174 -0.86 -3.11 -6.89
N LEU A 175 -0.08 -2.66 -5.90
CA LEU A 175 0.76 -3.50 -5.06
C LEU A 175 0.21 -3.49 -3.63
N CYS A 176 -0.14 -4.65 -3.11
CA CYS A 176 -0.54 -4.84 -1.72
C CYS A 176 0.57 -5.55 -0.96
N ALA A 177 1.01 -4.98 0.16
CA ALA A 177 1.97 -5.58 1.08
C ALA A 177 1.26 -5.91 2.39
N TYR A 178 1.31 -7.18 2.79
CA TYR A 178 0.85 -7.64 4.10
C TYR A 178 2.01 -7.64 5.08
N ILE A 179 1.80 -7.06 6.25
CA ILE A 179 2.84 -6.84 7.25
C ILE A 179 2.42 -7.54 8.53
N GLN A 180 3.36 -8.27 9.13
CA GLN A 180 3.26 -8.80 10.47
C GLN A 180 4.63 -8.70 11.13
N ASP A 181 4.68 -8.07 12.30
CA ASP A 181 5.91 -7.94 13.05
C ASP A 181 6.02 -9.07 14.07
N LEU A 182 6.79 -10.11 13.70
CA LEU A 182 7.13 -11.24 14.54
C LEU A 182 8.31 -10.86 15.43
N ILE A 183 8.12 -9.98 16.42
CA ILE A 183 9.04 -10.03 17.55
C ILE A 183 8.73 -11.34 18.27
N GLN A 184 9.68 -12.27 18.21
CA GLN A 184 9.73 -13.39 19.14
C GLN A 184 9.58 -12.82 20.55
N GLU A 185 8.54 -13.22 21.26
CA GLU A 185 8.55 -13.25 22.73
C GLU A 185 9.60 -14.29 23.17
N GLU A 186 10.86 -14.10 22.82
CA GLU A 186 11.96 -14.59 23.65
C GLU A 186 12.20 -13.50 24.68
N ASN A 187 11.38 -13.52 25.73
CA ASN A 187 11.71 -13.12 27.10
C ASN A 187 10.42 -13.02 27.91
N ASP A 188 9.97 -14.17 28.42
CA ASP A 188 9.19 -14.27 29.65
C ASP A 188 9.34 -15.71 30.17
N PRO A 189 9.66 -15.98 31.44
CA PRO A 189 10.47 -15.25 32.43
C PRO A 189 11.81 -15.94 32.79
#